data_AF-A0A7J3TKX2-F1
#
_entry.id   AF-A0A7J3TKX2-F1
#
_cell.length_a   1.000
_cell.length_b   1.000
_cell.length_c   1.000
_cell.angle_alpha   90.00
_cell.angle_beta   90.00
_cell.angle_gamma   90.00
#
_symmetry.space_group_name_H-M   'P 1'
#
loop_
_entity.id
_entity.type
_entity.pdbx_description
1 polymer ?
#
loop_
_entity_poly.entity_id
_entity_poly.type
_entity_poly.pdbx_seq_one_letter_code
_entity_poly.pdbx_strand_id
1 'polypeptide(L)'
;MGGERPGGITILAVLYVIEGLFTLGMGGLTMAGGSLIPVFGGLVAAIGAIYVIVGLIDFAIAYGLWNLKPWARTVAIIFAIIGLLGFPIGTIISIIILWYLFKPEIKEAFGQA
;
A
#
# COMPACT_ATOMS: atom_id res chain seq x y z
N MET A 1 -21.05 -7.76 21.38
CA MET A 1 -21.46 -6.56 20.62
C MET A 1 -20.29 -6.21 19.72
N GLY A 2 -20.36 -6.56 18.44
CA GLY A 2 -19.26 -6.29 17.51
C GLY A 2 -19.15 -4.79 17.30
N GLY A 3 -18.19 -4.16 17.98
CA GLY A 3 -17.90 -2.74 17.78
C GLY A 3 -17.63 -2.53 16.30
N GLU A 4 -18.51 -1.78 15.63
CA GLU A 4 -18.34 -1.45 14.23
C GLU A 4 -16.98 -0.79 14.09
N ARG A 5 -16.06 -1.47 13.39
CA ARG A 5 -14.77 -0.89 13.05
C ARG A 5 -15.06 0.43 12.33
N PRO A 6 -14.47 1.56 12.74
CA PRO A 6 -14.65 2.83 12.05
C PRO A 6 -14.57 2.62 10.55
N GLY A 7 -15.61 3.01 9.81
CA GLY A 7 -15.72 2.68 8.37
C GLY A 7 -14.49 3.11 7.57
N GLY A 8 -13.79 4.15 8.01
CA GLY A 8 -12.53 4.59 7.42
C GLY A 8 -11.37 3.59 7.53
N ILE A 9 -11.31 2.73 8.56
CA ILE A 9 -10.29 1.66 8.63
C ILE A 9 -10.55 0.59 7.59
N THR A 10 -11.81 0.21 7.41
CA THR A 10 -12.23 -0.72 6.36
C THR A 10 -11.86 -0.16 4.99
N ILE A 11 -12.13 1.12 4.75
CA ILE A 11 -11.73 1.80 3.51
C ILE A 11 -10.22 1.78 3.33
N LEU A 12 -9.44 2.14 4.35
CA LEU A 12 -7.97 2.12 4.30
C LEU A 12 -7.42 0.72 4.00
N ALA A 13 -7.93 -0.32 4.67
CA ALA A 13 -7.50 -1.68 4.42
C ALA A 13 -7.82 -2.13 2.99
N VAL A 14 -9.00 -1.78 2.46
CA VAL A 14 -9.39 -2.08 1.08
C VAL A 14 -8.49 -1.31 0.09
N LEU A 15 -8.18 -0.04 0.36
CA LEU A 15 -7.28 0.75 -0.48
C LEU A 15 -5.88 0.13 -0.57
N TYR A 16 -5.31 -0.31 0.56
CA TYR A 16 -4.02 -1.01 0.56
C TYR A 16 -4.06 -2.37 -0.14
N VAL A 17 -5.18 -3.10 -0.05
CA VAL A 17 -5.35 -4.34 -0.81
C VAL A 17 -5.37 -4.07 -2.31
N ILE A 18 -6.10 -3.04 -2.75
CA ILE A 18 -6.16 -2.64 -4.16
C ILE A 18 -4.79 -2.18 -4.65
N GLU A 19 -4.10 -1.35 -3.87
CA GLU A 19 -2.74 -0.91 -4.15
C GLU A 19 -1.78 -2.09 -4.25
N GLY A 20 -1.80 -3.01 -3.28
CA GLY A 20 -0.98 -4.21 -3.29
C GLY A 20 -1.24 -5.11 -4.49
N LEU A 21 -2.50 -5.33 -4.88
CA LEU A 21 -2.84 -6.09 -6.08
C LEU A 21 -2.32 -5.43 -7.36
N PHE A 22 -2.46 -4.11 -7.47
CA PHE A 22 -1.97 -3.36 -8.62
C PHE A 22 -0.44 -3.42 -8.70
N THR A 23 0.25 -3.16 -7.58
CA THR A 23 1.71 -3.18 -7.48
C THR A 23 2.26 -4.59 -7.74
N LEU A 24 1.62 -5.63 -7.22
CA LEU A 24 1.98 -7.03 -7.53
C LEU A 24 1.84 -7.35 -9.01
N GLY A 25 0.72 -6.97 -9.63
CA GLY A 25 0.48 -7.20 -11.06
C GLY A 25 1.51 -6.49 -11.92
N MET A 26 1.77 -5.22 -11.65
CA MET A 26 2.81 -4.43 -12.32
C MET A 26 4.20 -5.00 -12.11
N GLY A 27 4.56 -5.34 -10.87
CA GLY A 27 5.85 -5.96 -10.54
C GLY A 27 6.08 -7.28 -11.26
N GLY A 28 5.06 -8.14 -11.29
CA GLY A 28 5.10 -9.41 -12.03
C GLY A 28 5.29 -9.22 -13.54
N LEU A 29 4.55 -8.27 -14.15
CA LEU A 29 4.69 -7.95 -15.57
C LEU A 29 6.06 -7.34 -15.89
N THR A 30 6.54 -6.40 -15.08
CA THR A 30 7.87 -5.79 -15.25
C THR A 30 8.97 -6.83 -15.06
N MET A 31 8.83 -7.74 -14.11
CA MET A 31 9.80 -8.81 -13.87
C MET A 31 9.88 -9.78 -15.05
N ALA A 32 8.72 -10.24 -15.54
CA ALA A 32 8.64 -11.13 -16.70
C ALA A 32 9.14 -10.46 -17.99
N GLY A 33 8.64 -9.26 -18.29
CA GLY A 33 8.99 -8.51 -19.49
C GLY A 33 10.44 -8.02 -19.50
N GLY A 34 10.99 -7.68 -18.33
CA GLY A 34 12.39 -7.28 -18.16
C GLY A 34 13.34 -8.35 -18.67
N SER A 35 13.09 -9.62 -18.36
CA SER A 35 13.95 -10.74 -18.81
C SER A 35 14.13 -10.86 -20.33
N LEU A 36 13.27 -10.23 -21.12
CA LEU A 36 13.29 -10.24 -22.58
C LEU A 36 14.14 -9.11 -23.20
N ILE A 37 14.67 -8.17 -22.39
CA ILE A 37 15.44 -7.01 -22.87
C ILE A 37 16.95 -7.34 -22.85
N PRO A 38 17.65 -7.37 -24.01
CA PRO A 38 19.01 -7.93 -24.11
C PRO A 38 20.10 -7.22 -23.29
N VAL A 39 19.96 -5.91 -23.05
CA VAL A 39 21.00 -5.10 -22.38
C VAL A 39 20.63 -4.75 -20.94
N PHE A 40 19.38 -4.34 -20.72
CA PHE A 40 18.90 -3.87 -19.41
C PHE A 40 17.97 -4.86 -18.70
N GLY A 41 17.77 -6.05 -19.25
CA GLY A 41 16.71 -6.94 -18.80
C GLY A 41 16.83 -7.41 -17.36
N GLY A 42 18.05 -7.69 -16.90
CA GLY A 42 18.32 -8.03 -15.50
C GLY A 42 17.98 -6.88 -14.53
N LEU A 43 18.29 -5.63 -14.90
CA LEU A 43 17.97 -4.46 -14.09
C LEU A 43 16.46 -4.22 -14.03
N VAL A 44 15.77 -4.31 -15.17
CA VAL A 44 14.30 -4.17 -15.23
C VAL A 44 13.63 -5.29 -14.44
N ALA A 45 14.13 -6.52 -14.53
CA ALA A 45 13.61 -7.64 -13.75
C ALA A 45 13.77 -7.43 -12.24
N ALA A 46 14.91 -6.90 -11.80
CA ALA A 46 15.15 -6.55 -10.40
C ALA A 46 14.19 -5.46 -9.90
N ILE A 47 13.87 -4.45 -10.72
CA ILE A 47 12.85 -3.44 -10.39
C ILE A 47 11.47 -4.10 -10.22
N GLY A 48 11.11 -5.03 -11.11
CA GLY A 48 9.87 -5.79 -10.98
C GLY A 48 9.81 -6.61 -9.69
N ALA A 49 10.91 -7.26 -9.31
CA ALA A 49 11.00 -8.00 -8.04
C ALA A 49 10.82 -7.09 -6.82
N ILE A 50 11.36 -5.87 -6.85
CA ILE A 50 11.15 -4.87 -5.79
C ILE A 50 9.65 -4.52 -5.68
N TYR A 51 8.96 -4.28 -6.79
CA TYR A 51 7.51 -4.04 -6.76
C TYR A 51 6.71 -5.23 -6.24
N VAL A 52 7.11 -6.46 -6.55
CA VAL A 52 6.47 -7.64 -5.95
C VAL A 52 6.60 -7.62 -4.43
N ILE A 53 7.78 -7.31 -3.90
CA ILE A 53 8.00 -7.21 -2.45
C ILE A 53 7.14 -6.09 -1.84
N VAL A 54 7.10 -4.91 -2.47
CA VAL A 54 6.28 -3.78 -2.01
C VAL A 54 4.80 -4.18 -1.97
N GLY A 55 4.29 -4.81 -3.03
CA GLY A 55 2.90 -5.27 -3.07
C GLY A 55 2.57 -6.25 -1.95
N LEU A 56 3.49 -7.15 -1.58
CA LEU A 56 3.33 -8.03 -0.41
C LEU A 56 3.29 -7.26 0.92
N ILE A 57 4.10 -6.20 1.05
CA ILE A 57 4.09 -5.33 2.23
C ILE A 57 2.76 -4.59 2.35
N ASP A 58 2.15 -4.16 1.23
CA ASP A 58 0.84 -3.50 1.25
C ASP A 58 -0.25 -4.38 1.86
N PHE A 59 -0.24 -5.70 1.61
CA PHE A 59 -1.14 -6.63 2.31
C PHE A 59 -0.85 -6.74 3.80
N ALA A 60 0.42 -6.70 4.20
CA ALA A 60 0.79 -6.68 5.61
C ALA A 60 0.28 -5.39 6.29
N ILE A 61 0.37 -4.25 5.61
CA ILE A 61 -0.19 -2.97 6.08
C ILE A 61 -1.71 -3.06 6.18
N ALA A 62 -2.40 -3.56 5.16
CA ALA A 62 -3.84 -3.77 5.18
C ALA A 62 -4.28 -4.63 6.38
N TYR A 63 -3.56 -5.75 6.63
CA TYR A 63 -3.79 -6.60 7.79
C TYR A 63 -3.52 -5.85 9.11
N GLY A 64 -2.44 -5.08 9.18
CA GLY A 64 -2.11 -4.26 10.35
C GLY A 64 -3.20 -3.23 10.67
N LEU A 65 -3.69 -2.51 9.65
CA LEU A 65 -4.75 -1.52 9.76
C LEU A 65 -6.08 -2.17 10.18
N TRP A 66 -6.45 -3.27 9.54
CA TRP A 66 -7.67 -4.03 9.84
C TRP A 66 -7.74 -4.52 11.29
N ASN A 67 -6.59 -4.84 11.87
CA ASN A 67 -6.45 -5.30 13.25
C ASN A 67 -6.03 -4.19 14.22
N LEU A 68 -6.05 -2.91 13.80
CA LEU A 68 -5.70 -1.75 14.62
C LEU A 68 -4.35 -1.90 15.35
N LYS A 69 -3.36 -2.50 14.69
CA LYS A 69 -2.03 -2.68 15.29
C LYS A 69 -1.31 -1.32 15.41
N PRO A 70 -0.61 -1.04 16.53
CA PRO A 70 -0.03 0.28 16.79
C PRO A 70 1.03 0.72 15.75
N TRP A 71 1.69 -0.24 15.10
CA TRP A 71 2.67 0.04 14.05
C TRP A 71 2.03 0.36 12.68
N ALA A 72 0.79 -0.09 12.44
CA ALA A 72 0.21 -0.11 11.10
C ALA A 72 -0.02 1.30 10.54
N ARG A 73 -0.48 2.23 11.38
CA ARG A 73 -0.71 3.62 10.96
C ARG A 73 0.58 4.30 10.52
N THR A 74 1.66 4.15 11.29
CA THR A 74 2.94 4.78 10.97
C THR A 74 3.53 4.20 9.69
N VAL A 75 3.50 2.88 9.53
CA VAL A 75 4.00 2.21 8.31
C VAL A 75 3.14 2.60 7.10
N ALA A 76 1.81 2.68 7.25
CA ALA A 76 0.92 3.15 6.20
C ALA A 76 1.27 4.58 5.76
N ILE A 77 1.49 5.52 6.68
CA ILE A 77 1.88 6.90 6.31
C ILE A 77 3.18 6.90 5.50
N ILE A 78 4.20 6.15 5.92
CA ILE A 78 5.48 6.06 5.21
C ILE A 78 5.27 5.50 3.80
N PHE A 79 4.54 4.40 3.67
CA PHE A 79 4.30 3.75 2.39
C PHE A 79 3.43 4.58 1.46
N ALA A 80 2.41 5.27 1.99
CA ALA A 80 1.60 6.18 1.19
C ALA A 80 2.41 7.38 0.69
N ILE A 81 3.39 7.88 1.45
CA ILE A 81 4.32 8.91 0.95
C ILE A 81 5.17 8.37 -0.21
N ILE A 82 5.68 7.14 -0.10
CA ILE A 82 6.44 6.49 -1.17
C ILE A 82 5.55 6.25 -2.41
N GLY A 83 4.31 5.81 -2.19
CA GLY A 83 3.33 5.54 -3.24
C GLY A 83 2.93 6.78 -4.05
N LEU A 84 3.17 8.00 -3.54
CA LEU A 84 3.02 9.24 -4.31
C LEU A 84 3.90 9.26 -5.57
N LEU A 85 5.02 8.53 -5.58
CA LEU A 85 5.91 8.39 -6.74
C LEU A 85 5.32 7.48 -7.85
N GLY A 86 4.31 6.67 -7.51
CA GLY A 86 3.64 5.73 -8.42
C GLY A 86 2.63 6.38 -9.37
N PHE A 87 3.04 7.42 -10.10
CA PHE A 87 2.13 8.20 -10.93
C PHE A 87 1.57 7.43 -12.14
N PRO A 88 0.27 7.60 -12.51
CA PRO A 88 -0.74 8.42 -11.85
C PRO A 88 -1.56 7.68 -10.79
N ILE A 89 -1.71 6.36 -10.92
CA ILE A 89 -2.67 5.58 -10.14
C ILE A 89 -2.24 5.48 -8.67
N GLY A 90 -0.99 5.13 -8.40
CA GLY A 90 -0.43 5.04 -7.05
C GLY A 90 -0.50 6.38 -6.34
N THR A 91 -0.22 7.48 -7.04
CA THR A 91 -0.36 8.83 -6.49
C THR A 91 -1.78 9.13 -6.01
N ILE A 92 -2.80 8.84 -6.83
CA ILE A 92 -4.20 9.09 -6.47
C ILE A 92 -4.60 8.27 -5.24
N ILE A 93 -4.28 6.97 -5.24
CA ILE A 93 -4.58 6.07 -4.12
C ILE A 93 -3.88 6.54 -2.84
N SER A 94 -2.60 6.87 -2.94
CA SER A 94 -1.77 7.35 -1.83
C SER A 94 -2.28 8.67 -1.23
N ILE A 95 -2.73 9.62 -2.05
CA ILE A 95 -3.36 10.86 -1.57
C ILE A 95 -4.63 10.54 -0.76
N ILE A 96 -5.48 9.64 -1.25
CA ILE A 96 -6.70 9.25 -0.56
C ILE A 96 -6.36 8.56 0.77
N ILE A 97 -5.39 7.64 0.76
CA ILE A 97 -4.93 6.94 1.97
C ILE A 97 -4.42 7.93 3.01
N LEU A 98 -3.53 8.86 2.63
CA LEU A 98 -3.02 9.89 3.53
C LEU A 98 -4.17 10.71 4.11
N TRP A 99 -5.09 11.18 3.26
CA TRP A 99 -6.23 11.97 3.71
C TRP A 99 -7.07 11.22 4.76
N TYR A 100 -7.36 9.93 4.57
CA TYR A 100 -8.06 9.11 5.55
C TYR A 100 -7.24 8.89 6.83
N LEU A 101 -5.94 8.59 6.73
CA LEU A 101 -5.07 8.33 7.90
C LEU A 101 -4.95 9.53 8.85
N PHE A 102 -5.16 10.75 8.36
CA PHE A 102 -5.14 11.97 9.16
C PHE A 102 -6.50 12.41 9.71
N LYS A 103 -7.58 11.70 9.37
CA LYS A 103 -8.90 11.99 9.93
C LYS A 103 -8.97 11.71 11.44
N PRO A 104 -9.72 12.53 12.21
CA PRO A 104 -9.84 12.36 13.67
C PRO A 104 -10.31 10.96 14.06
N GLU A 105 -11.30 10.41 13.36
CA GLU A 105 -11.89 9.11 13.70
C GLU A 105 -10.87 7.96 13.57
N ILE A 106 -9.90 8.11 12.66
CA ILE A 106 -8.81 7.14 12.50
C ILE A 106 -7.77 7.32 13.59
N LYS A 107 -7.38 8.56 13.90
CA LYS A 107 -6.42 8.82 14.98
C LYS A 107 -6.94 8.28 16.32
N GLU A 108 -8.20 8.55 16.64
CA GLU A 108 -8.89 8.02 17.82
C GLU A 108 -8.88 6.49 17.85
N ALA A 109 -9.12 5.84 16.71
CA ALA A 109 -9.10 4.38 16.62
C ALA A 109 -7.71 3.76 16.89
N PHE A 110 -6.63 4.52 16.69
CA PHE A 110 -5.27 4.15 17.06
C PHE A 110 -4.84 4.68 18.46
N GLY A 111 -5.77 5.22 19.24
CA GLY A 111 -5.50 5.75 20.59
C GLY A 111 -4.72 7.07 20.59
N GLN A 112 -4.79 7.82 19.49
CA GLN A 112 -4.11 9.11 19.31
C GLN A 112 -5.21 10.18 19.25
N ALA A 113 -5.39 10.94 20.32
CA ALA A 113 -6.30 12.09 20.38
C ALA A 113 -5.50 13.39 20.25
#